data_AF-A0A9C7VK55-F1
#
_entry.id   AF-A0A9C7VK55-F1
#
_cell.length_a   1.000
_cell.length_b   1.000
_cell.length_c   1.000
_cell.angle_alpha   90.00
_cell.angle_beta   90.00
_cell.angle_gamma   90.00
#
_symmetry.space_group_name_H-M   'P 1'
#
loop_
_entity.id
_entity.type
_entity.pdbx_description
1 polymer ?
#
loop_
_entity_poly.entity_id
_entity_poly.type
_entity_poly.pdbx_seq_one_letter_code
_entity_poly.pdbx_strand_id
1 'polypeptide(L)'
;MLQSRRKQMGRPPIEPMRTSRKLNFLDGQQLIDLQEATFRILEDTGVLFPSDKALDIFLEHGAIVDRDTQIVKFPRDVVIKAM
;
A
#
# COMPACT_ATOMS: atom_id res chain seq x y z
N MET A 1 49.53 34.69 -22.08
CA MET A 1 49.15 33.26 -22.25
C MET A 1 47.99 32.95 -21.31
N LEU A 2 46.81 32.74 -21.89
CA LEU A 2 45.54 32.59 -21.20
C LEU A 2 45.36 31.11 -20.82
N GLN A 3 45.67 30.73 -19.58
CA GLN A 3 45.41 29.38 -19.07
C GLN A 3 43.92 29.24 -18.76
N SER A 4 43.16 28.85 -19.78
CA SER A 4 41.72 28.58 -19.74
C SER A 4 41.41 27.44 -18.77
N ARG A 5 41.02 27.78 -17.53
CA ARG A 5 40.48 26.83 -16.56
C ARG A 5 39.09 26.36 -17.03
N ARG A 6 39.03 25.24 -17.76
CA ARG A 6 37.80 24.47 -17.91
C ARG A 6 37.42 23.90 -16.55
N LYS A 7 36.53 24.59 -15.82
CA LYS A 7 35.86 24.06 -14.64
C LYS A 7 35.05 22.84 -15.13
N GLN A 8 35.53 21.63 -14.81
CA GLN A 8 34.78 20.39 -15.02
C GLN A 8 33.49 20.50 -14.21
N MET A 9 32.41 20.93 -14.87
CA MET A 9 31.11 21.10 -14.25
C MET A 9 30.41 19.74 -14.31
N GLY A 10 30.64 18.92 -13.27
CA GLY A 10 29.95 17.65 -13.09
C GLY A 10 28.44 17.87 -13.16
N ARG A 11 27.71 16.92 -13.76
CA ARG A 11 26.25 17.00 -13.85
C ARG A 11 25.69 17.12 -12.42
N PRO A 12 24.85 18.13 -12.13
CA PRO A 12 24.23 18.22 -10.82
C PRO A 12 23.40 16.95 -10.55
N PRO A 13 23.33 16.51 -9.28
CA PRO A 13 22.54 15.34 -8.91
C PRO A 13 21.08 15.56 -9.33
N ILE A 14 20.45 14.51 -9.85
CA ILE A 14 19.03 14.56 -10.20
C ILE A 14 18.25 14.51 -8.88
N GLU A 15 17.46 15.53 -8.62
CA GLU A 15 16.52 15.55 -7.48
C GLU A 15 15.17 14.94 -7.87
N PRO A 16 14.42 14.35 -6.91
CA PRO A 16 13.07 13.89 -7.16
C PRO A 16 12.17 15.02 -7.68
N MET A 17 11.40 14.73 -8.73
CA MET A 17 10.42 15.67 -9.25
C MET A 17 9.34 15.94 -8.21
N ARG A 18 9.03 17.22 -7.96
CA ARG A 18 7.91 17.63 -7.09
C ARG A 18 6.78 18.17 -7.93
N THR A 19 5.56 17.70 -7.67
CA THR A 19 4.36 18.24 -8.31
C THR A 19 3.97 19.58 -7.66
N SER A 20 3.59 20.56 -8.47
CA SER A 20 3.16 21.87 -7.97
C SER A 20 1.69 21.91 -7.55
N ARG A 21 0.92 20.88 -7.93
CA ARG A 21 -0.53 20.77 -7.66
C ARG A 21 -0.91 19.32 -7.38
N LYS A 22 -1.91 19.15 -6.51
CA LYS A 22 -2.60 17.88 -6.26
C LYS A 22 -4.03 18.01 -6.77
N LEU A 23 -4.47 17.07 -7.60
CA LEU A 23 -5.85 16.96 -8.04
C LEU A 23 -6.52 15.86 -7.22
N ASN A 24 -7.60 16.20 -6.51
CA ASN A 24 -8.43 15.24 -5.80
C ASN A 24 -9.75 15.11 -6.57
N PHE A 25 -10.03 13.92 -7.09
CA PHE A 25 -11.27 13.64 -7.82
C PHE A 25 -12.39 13.14 -6.91
N LEU A 26 -12.03 12.66 -5.72
CA LEU A 26 -12.96 12.20 -4.71
C LEU A 26 -12.98 13.20 -3.56
N ASP A 27 -14.18 13.50 -3.06
CA ASP A 27 -14.35 14.24 -1.82
C ASP A 27 -14.08 13.34 -0.59
N GLY A 28 -14.12 13.93 0.60
CA GLY A 28 -13.84 13.21 1.84
C GLY A 28 -14.83 12.08 2.13
N GLN A 29 -16.11 12.27 1.80
CA GLN A 29 -17.13 11.24 2.02
C GLN A 29 -16.94 10.07 1.06
N GLN A 30 -16.66 10.35 -0.22
CA GLN A 30 -16.38 9.33 -1.22
C GLN A 30 -15.14 8.48 -0.86
N LEU A 31 -14.13 9.09 -0.23
CA LEU A 31 -12.97 8.36 0.28
C LEU A 31 -13.33 7.46 1.47
N ILE A 32 -14.17 7.94 2.40
CA ILE A 32 -14.67 7.13 3.51
C ILE A 32 -15.48 5.95 2.98
N ASP A 33 -16.41 6.20 2.07
CA ASP A 33 -17.27 5.16 1.51
C ASP A 33 -16.45 4.08 0.77
N LEU A 34 -15.41 4.49 0.04
CA LEU A 34 -14.48 3.58 -0.63
C LEU A 34 -13.71 2.72 0.39
N GLN A 35 -13.25 3.33 1.48
CA GLN A 35 -12.54 2.63 2.55
C GLN A 35 -13.48 1.62 3.24
N GLU A 36 -14.69 2.03 3.59
CA GLU A 36 -15.71 1.17 4.20
C GLU A 36 -16.06 -0.03 3.31
N ALA A 37 -16.28 0.21 2.02
CA ALA A 37 -16.55 -0.85 1.06
C ALA A 37 -15.38 -1.84 0.95
N THR A 38 -14.15 -1.34 1.00
CA THR A 38 -12.93 -2.18 0.99
C THR A 38 -12.86 -3.06 2.22
N PHE A 39 -13.09 -2.51 3.42
CA PHE A 39 -13.13 -3.29 4.65
C PHE A 39 -14.20 -4.36 4.61
N ARG A 40 -15.40 -4.04 4.10
CA ARG A 40 -16.47 -5.02 3.96
C ARG A 40 -16.08 -6.20 3.06
N ILE A 41 -15.38 -5.95 1.95
CA ILE A 41 -14.87 -7.04 1.10
C ILE A 41 -13.89 -7.91 1.89
N LEU A 42 -12.94 -7.29 2.59
CA LEU A 42 -11.93 -8.02 3.34
C LEU A 42 -12.51 -8.82 4.53
N GLU A 43 -13.53 -8.28 5.21
CA GLU A 43 -14.23 -8.92 6.33
C GLU A 43 -15.19 -10.02 5.88
N ASP A 44 -16.09 -9.73 4.93
CA ASP A 44 -17.17 -10.63 4.56
C ASP A 44 -16.72 -11.68 3.54
N THR A 45 -15.92 -11.26 2.55
CA THR A 45 -15.51 -12.10 1.41
C THR A 45 -14.14 -12.72 1.66
N GLY A 46 -13.17 -11.93 2.11
CA GLY A 46 -11.78 -12.37 2.26
C GLY A 46 -11.04 -12.51 0.94
N VAL A 47 -9.85 -13.11 0.99
CA VAL A 47 -8.93 -13.29 -0.14
C VAL A 47 -8.35 -14.70 -0.12
N LEU A 48 -8.22 -15.32 -1.29
CA LEU A 48 -7.61 -16.64 -1.44
C LEU A 48 -6.07 -16.56 -1.30
N PHE A 49 -5.51 -17.36 -0.39
CA PHE A 49 -4.06 -17.51 -0.21
C PHE A 49 -3.65 -18.97 -0.33
N PRO A 50 -3.19 -19.43 -1.51
CA PRO A 50 -2.84 -20.84 -1.76
C PRO A 50 -1.45 -21.20 -1.21
N SER A 51 -1.11 -20.72 -0.02
CA SER A 51 0.19 -20.96 0.63
C SER A 51 -0.02 -21.20 2.11
N ASP A 52 0.26 -22.42 2.57
CA ASP A 52 0.11 -22.79 3.98
C ASP A 52 0.89 -21.86 4.91
N LYS A 53 2.11 -21.46 4.50
CA LYS A 53 2.91 -20.49 5.24
C LYS A 53 2.19 -19.14 5.40
N ALA A 54 1.51 -18.66 4.35
CA ALA A 54 0.77 -17.41 4.44
C ALA A 54 -0.46 -17.57 5.35
N LEU A 55 -1.18 -18.69 5.24
CA LEU A 55 -2.31 -19.01 6.10
C LEU A 55 -1.91 -19.05 7.58
N ASP A 56 -0.74 -19.64 7.90
CA ASP A 56 -0.19 -19.68 9.25
C ASP A 56 0.08 -18.27 9.77
N ILE A 57 0.78 -17.44 9.00
CA ILE A 57 1.08 -16.04 9.36
C ILE A 57 -0.23 -15.27 9.63
N PHE A 58 -1.23 -15.39 8.76
CA PHE A 58 -2.47 -14.65 8.93
C PHE A 58 -3.26 -15.10 10.17
N LEU A 59 -3.33 -16.41 10.42
CA LEU A 59 -3.97 -16.95 11.61
C LEU A 59 -3.29 -16.45 12.90
N GLU A 60 -1.95 -16.45 12.93
CA GLU A 60 -1.15 -15.95 14.05
C GLU A 60 -1.37 -14.46 14.32
N HIS A 61 -1.71 -13.67 13.29
CA HIS A 61 -1.88 -12.22 13.38
C HIS A 61 -3.35 -11.78 13.51
N GLY A 62 -4.27 -12.72 13.78
CA GLY A 62 -5.66 -12.43 14.13
C GLY A 62 -6.63 -12.38 12.95
N ALA A 63 -6.19 -12.75 11.74
CA ALA A 63 -7.11 -12.98 10.64
C ALA A 63 -7.87 -14.29 10.83
N ILE A 64 -9.05 -14.39 10.21
CA ILE A 64 -9.88 -15.58 10.23
C ILE A 64 -9.52 -16.42 9.02
N VAL A 65 -9.01 -17.63 9.23
CA VAL A 65 -8.50 -18.49 8.16
C VAL A 65 -9.38 -19.73 8.02
N ASP A 66 -9.93 -19.91 6.82
CA ASP A 66 -10.50 -21.17 6.37
C ASP A 66 -9.42 -21.94 5.59
N ARG A 67 -8.95 -23.06 6.14
CA ARG A 67 -7.91 -23.88 5.51
C ARG A 67 -8.44 -24.78 4.40
N ASP A 68 -9.72 -25.13 4.42
CA ASP A 68 -10.32 -26.00 3.41
C ASP A 68 -10.49 -25.24 2.11
N THR A 69 -10.95 -23.98 2.20
CA THR A 69 -11.10 -23.09 1.03
C THR A 69 -9.87 -22.22 0.76
N GLN A 70 -8.92 -22.19 1.71
CA GLN A 70 -7.75 -21.31 1.71
C GLN A 70 -8.09 -19.80 1.66
N ILE A 71 -9.29 -19.44 2.12
CA ILE A 71 -9.75 -18.05 2.20
C ILE A 71 -9.38 -17.46 3.56
N VAL A 72 -8.74 -16.29 3.52
CA VAL A 72 -8.44 -15.47 4.70
C VAL A 72 -9.38 -14.28 4.71
N LYS A 73 -10.13 -14.13 5.81
CA LYS A 73 -10.96 -12.94 6.09
C LYS A 73 -10.24 -12.06 7.11
N PHE A 74 -10.33 -10.76 6.92
CA PHE A 74 -9.60 -9.78 7.71
C PHE A 74 -10.55 -8.90 8.49
N PRO A 75 -10.68 -9.11 9.80
CA PRO A 75 -11.33 -8.15 10.69
C PRO A 75 -10.73 -6.75 10.50
N ARG A 76 -11.55 -5.71 10.49
CA ARG A 76 -11.11 -4.33 10.26
C ARG A 76 -10.01 -3.87 11.21
N ASP A 77 -10.09 -4.25 12.48
CA ASP A 77 -9.09 -3.89 13.48
C ASP A 77 -7.71 -4.48 13.16
N VAL A 78 -7.66 -5.71 12.61
CA VAL A 78 -6.42 -6.32 12.11
C VAL A 78 -5.82 -5.49 10.98
N VAL A 79 -6.64 -5.05 10.03
CA VAL A 79 -6.18 -4.23 8.90
C VAL A 79 -5.70 -2.86 9.37
N ILE A 80 -6.47 -2.16 10.22
CA ILE A 80 -6.09 -0.84 10.76
C ILE A 80 -4.78 -0.92 11.55
N LYS A 81 -4.59 -1.98 12.34
CA LYS A 81 -3.36 -2.19 13.12
C LYS A 81 -2.11 -2.43 12.26
N ALA A 82 -2.28 -2.91 11.03
CA ALA A 82 -1.19 -3.25 10.12
C ALA A 82 -0.73 -2.10 9.20
N MET A 83 -1.45 -0.97 9.16
CA MET A 83 -1.11 0.22 8.38
C MET A 83 -0.22 1.20 9.14
#